data_AF-A0A959FNB4-F1
#
_entry.id   AF-A0A959FNB4-F1
#
_cell.length_a   1.000
_cell.length_b   1.000
_cell.length_c   1.000
_cell.angle_alpha   90.00
_cell.angle_beta   90.00
_cell.angle_gamma   90.00
#
_symmetry.space_group_name_H-M   'P 1'
#
loop_
_entity.id
_entity.type
_entity.pdbx_description
1 polymer ?
#
loop_
_entity_poly.entity_id
_entity_poly.type
_entity_poly.pdbx_seq_one_letter_code
_entity_poly.pdbx_strand_id
1 'polypeptide(L)'
;MELTTDIVRHIQRKLGFSEADIDGKMGRQTDGALNAFLTQNRDKISERHRDGVFSGGRKRRATAFGQIVCQEHDIEAGLVDGLLGTQSFYAFQVLLFIAEHGRKPHAWRDHIDIPNPNNWPGDSQQALVDHYGDPGRNGTKVPLKRIDLPYVHRLSWDKSSKVKEMKCHELVADSVGRCLTKV
;
A
#
# COMPACT_ATOMS: atom_id res chain seq x y z
N MET A 1 10.23 -8.42 -9.01
CA MET A 1 8.93 -8.47 -9.73
C MET A 1 9.12 -8.00 -11.15
N GLU A 2 8.46 -8.66 -12.10
CA GLU A 2 8.48 -8.32 -13.52
C GLU A 2 7.05 -8.13 -14.02
N LEU A 3 6.90 -7.36 -15.11
CA LEU A 3 5.61 -7.25 -15.80
C LEU A 3 5.40 -8.54 -16.58
N THR A 4 4.31 -9.24 -16.30
CA THR A 4 3.97 -10.47 -17.02
C THR A 4 3.51 -10.13 -18.44
N THR A 5 3.58 -11.12 -19.34
CA THR A 5 3.12 -10.96 -20.73
C THR A 5 1.66 -10.51 -20.80
N ASP A 6 0.79 -10.99 -19.91
CA ASP A 6 -0.62 -10.62 -19.90
C ASP A 6 -0.85 -9.17 -19.49
N ILE A 7 -0.03 -8.65 -18.58
CA ILE A 7 -0.03 -7.21 -18.25
C ILE A 7 0.37 -6.42 -19.50
N VAL A 8 1.42 -6.83 -20.23
CA VAL A 8 1.85 -6.14 -21.46
C VAL A 8 0.77 -6.16 -22.54
N ARG A 9 0.08 -7.29 -22.74
CA ARG A 9 -1.05 -7.39 -23.68
C ARG A 9 -2.20 -6.47 -23.27
N HIS A 10 -2.51 -6.41 -21.97
CA HIS A 10 -3.54 -5.51 -21.45
C HIS A 10 -3.17 -4.04 -21.71
N ILE A 11 -1.90 -3.66 -21.52
CA ILE A 11 -1.40 -2.32 -21.85
C ILE A 11 -1.60 -2.02 -23.34
N GLN A 12 -1.21 -2.93 -24.24
CA GLN A 12 -1.36 -2.74 -25.69
C GLN A 12 -2.84 -2.54 -26.07
N ARG A 13 -3.77 -3.33 -25.50
CA ARG A 13 -5.21 -3.13 -25.69
C ARG A 13 -5.68 -1.74 -25.25
N LYS A 14 -5.27 -1.31 -24.06
CA LYS A 14 -5.65 0.01 -23.51
C LYS A 14 -5.05 1.18 -24.30
N LEU A 15 -3.90 0.98 -24.94
CA LEU A 15 -3.28 1.94 -25.85
C LEU A 15 -3.92 1.95 -27.26
N GLY A 16 -4.93 1.11 -27.52
CA GLY A 16 -5.68 1.10 -28.78
C GLY A 16 -5.03 0.32 -29.92
N PHE A 17 -4.11 -0.60 -29.61
CA PHE A 17 -3.53 -1.50 -30.62
C PHE A 17 -4.59 -2.45 -31.17
N SER A 18 -4.47 -2.83 -32.45
CA SER A 18 -5.36 -3.84 -33.04
C SER A 18 -5.05 -5.24 -32.48
N GLU A 19 -6.02 -6.17 -32.51
CA GLU A 19 -5.81 -7.54 -32.01
C GLU A 19 -4.66 -8.28 -32.71
N ALA A 20 -4.35 -7.94 -33.96
CA ALA A 20 -3.21 -8.50 -34.70
C ALA A 20 -1.85 -7.97 -34.20
N ASP A 21 -1.83 -6.78 -33.58
CA ASP A 21 -0.61 -6.12 -33.09
C ASP A 21 -0.33 -6.36 -31.60
N ILE A 22 -1.23 -7.06 -30.89
CA ILE A 22 -1.10 -7.39 -29.47
C ILE A 22 -0.26 -8.67 -29.31
N ASP A 23 1.05 -8.49 -29.12
CA ASP A 23 2.03 -9.58 -29.04
C ASP A 23 2.57 -9.83 -27.61
N GLY A 24 2.24 -8.95 -26.65
CA GLY A 24 2.75 -9.01 -25.28
C GLY A 24 4.23 -8.62 -25.16
N LYS A 25 4.80 -7.94 -26.17
CA LYS A 25 6.19 -7.47 -26.17
C LYS A 25 6.24 -5.94 -26.17
N MET A 26 7.13 -5.40 -25.36
CA MET A 26 7.38 -3.95 -25.27
C MET A 26 8.27 -3.46 -26.44
N GLY A 27 7.71 -3.48 -27.66
CA GLY A 27 8.36 -3.00 -28.89
C GLY A 27 8.42 -1.48 -29.02
N ARG A 28 8.98 -0.98 -30.12
CA ARG A 28 9.15 0.47 -30.37
C ARG A 28 7.81 1.21 -30.48
N GLN A 29 6.80 0.60 -31.10
CA GLN A 29 5.47 1.19 -31.22
C GLN A 29 4.78 1.30 -29.84
N THR A 30 4.80 0.22 -29.05
CA THR A 30 4.27 0.22 -27.68
C THR A 30 4.97 1.28 -26.82
N ASP A 31 6.29 1.40 -26.91
CA ASP A 31 7.05 2.42 -26.16
C ASP A 31 6.68 3.85 -26.61
N GLY A 32 6.49 4.07 -27.91
CA GLY A 32 6.04 5.37 -28.45
C GLY A 32 4.64 5.76 -27.95
N ALA A 33 3.67 4.84 -28.07
CA ALA A 33 2.31 5.05 -27.59
C ALA A 33 2.27 5.29 -26.07
N LEU A 34 3.10 4.57 -25.33
CA LEU A 34 3.18 4.71 -23.88
C LEU A 34 3.78 6.06 -23.46
N ASN A 35 4.81 6.56 -24.17
CA ASN A 35 5.33 7.90 -23.97
C ASN A 35 4.31 9.00 -24.27
N ALA A 36 3.50 8.83 -25.32
CA ALA A 36 2.43 9.77 -25.64
C ALA A 36 1.37 9.82 -24.52
N PHE A 37 0.93 8.65 -24.06
CA PHE A 37 -0.03 8.53 -22.96
C PHE A 37 0.49 9.18 -21.67
N LEU A 38 1.73 8.88 -21.27
CA LEU A 38 2.33 9.44 -20.06
C LEU A 38 2.53 10.96 -20.15
N THR A 39 2.85 11.47 -21.34
CA THR A 39 2.92 12.92 -21.57
C THR A 39 1.56 13.58 -21.38
N GLN A 40 0.49 12.98 -21.90
CA GLN A 40 -0.87 13.49 -21.73
C GLN A 40 -1.35 13.42 -20.27
N ASN A 41 -0.88 12.42 -19.51
CA ASN A 41 -1.26 12.19 -18.12
C ASN A 41 -0.16 12.62 -17.12
N ARG A 42 0.71 13.56 -17.52
CA ARG A 42 1.90 13.96 -16.76
C ARG A 42 1.58 14.41 -15.34
N ASP A 43 0.43 15.04 -15.15
CA ASP A 43 0.00 15.58 -13.85
C ASP A 43 -0.47 14.51 -12.87
N LYS A 44 -0.84 13.31 -13.37
CA LYS A 44 -1.16 12.15 -12.53
C LYS A 44 0.10 11.51 -11.93
N ILE A 45 1.27 11.77 -12.50
CA ILE A 45 2.54 11.23 -12.01
C ILE A 45 3.02 12.05 -10.81
N SER A 46 3.40 11.36 -9.74
CA SER A 46 3.94 11.97 -8.52
C SER A 46 5.09 12.92 -8.87
N GLU A 47 5.01 14.16 -8.39
CA GLU A 47 5.96 15.22 -8.73
C GLU A 47 7.42 14.80 -8.54
N ARG A 48 7.75 14.24 -7.37
CA ARG A 48 9.08 13.73 -7.03
C ARG A 48 9.63 12.67 -8.00
N HIS A 49 8.77 11.92 -8.66
CA HIS A 49 9.16 10.75 -9.48
C HIS A 49 9.03 10.99 -10.98
N ARG A 50 8.44 12.12 -11.38
CA ARG A 50 8.06 12.42 -12.75
C ARG A 50 9.22 12.32 -13.73
N ASP A 51 10.32 13.01 -13.46
CA ASP A 51 11.51 12.97 -14.32
C ASP A 51 12.10 11.56 -14.39
N GLY A 52 12.05 10.83 -13.27
CA GLY A 52 12.49 9.43 -13.19
C GLY A 52 11.63 8.49 -14.04
N VAL A 53 10.33 8.78 -14.20
CA VAL A 53 9.45 7.99 -15.07
C VAL A 53 9.84 8.20 -16.54
N PHE A 54 9.97 9.45 -17.00
CA PHE A 54 10.28 9.73 -18.41
C PHE A 54 11.71 9.32 -18.81
N SER A 55 12.70 9.59 -17.94
CA SER A 55 14.10 9.20 -18.16
C SER A 55 14.39 7.72 -17.90
N GLY A 56 13.45 7.02 -17.26
CA GLY A 56 13.58 5.61 -16.90
C GLY A 56 13.48 4.64 -18.09
N GLY A 57 13.77 3.38 -17.82
CA GLY A 57 13.58 2.29 -18.79
C GLY A 57 12.11 1.97 -19.07
N ARG A 58 11.86 1.20 -20.14
CA ARG A 58 10.50 0.81 -20.60
C ARG A 58 9.63 0.26 -19.47
N LYS A 59 10.20 -0.57 -18.60
CA LYS A 59 9.51 -1.16 -17.44
C LYS A 59 8.95 -0.09 -16.49
N ARG A 60 9.71 0.97 -16.24
CA ARG A 60 9.30 2.05 -15.33
C ARG A 60 8.13 2.83 -15.89
N ARG A 61 8.21 3.17 -17.18
CA ARG A 61 7.11 3.82 -17.89
C ARG A 61 5.87 2.94 -17.94
N ALA A 62 6.02 1.66 -18.27
CA ALA A 62 4.93 0.69 -18.27
C ALA A 62 4.25 0.52 -16.91
N THR A 63 5.04 0.57 -15.84
CA THR A 63 4.51 0.52 -14.47
C THR A 63 3.71 1.79 -14.15
N ALA A 64 4.22 2.98 -14.51
CA ALA A 64 3.49 4.24 -14.30
C ALA A 64 2.17 4.27 -15.09
N PHE A 65 2.17 3.77 -16.33
CA PHE A 65 0.96 3.58 -17.11
C PHE A 65 -0.05 2.69 -16.36
N GLY A 66 0.39 1.51 -15.91
CA GLY A 66 -0.48 0.58 -15.18
C GLY A 66 -1.04 1.19 -13.90
N GLN A 67 -0.23 1.96 -13.15
CA GLN A 67 -0.68 2.66 -11.95
C GLN A 67 -1.77 3.69 -12.26
N ILE A 68 -1.63 4.47 -13.34
CA ILE A 68 -2.67 5.41 -13.80
C ILE A 68 -3.96 4.67 -14.17
N VAL A 69 -3.86 3.59 -14.96
CA VAL A 69 -5.04 2.81 -15.37
C VAL A 69 -5.72 2.17 -14.16
N CYS A 70 -4.97 1.71 -13.17
CA CYS A 70 -5.55 1.20 -11.92
C CYS A 70 -6.36 2.28 -11.18
N GLN A 71 -5.82 3.50 -11.07
CA GLN A 71 -6.53 4.62 -10.45
C GLN A 71 -7.82 4.99 -11.20
N GLU A 72 -7.82 4.94 -12.54
CA GLU A 72 -9.03 5.17 -13.36
C GLU A 72 -10.12 4.10 -13.15
N HIS A 73 -9.76 2.94 -12.61
CA HIS A 73 -10.66 1.83 -12.28
C HIS A 73 -10.94 1.72 -10.76
N ASP A 74 -10.62 2.75 -9.97
CA ASP A 74 -10.73 2.75 -8.51
C ASP A 74 -10.01 1.55 -7.86
N ILE A 75 -8.80 1.23 -8.34
CA ILE A 75 -7.93 0.19 -7.81
C ILE A 75 -6.72 0.87 -7.16
N GLU A 76 -6.52 0.63 -5.86
CA GLU A 76 -5.39 1.18 -5.11
C GLU A 76 -4.07 0.56 -5.62
N ALA A 77 -3.25 1.36 -6.30
CA ALA A 77 -1.94 0.96 -6.81
C ALA A 77 -0.77 1.70 -6.15
N GLY A 78 -1.04 2.51 -5.12
CA GLY A 78 -0.08 3.44 -4.53
C GLY A 78 0.15 4.68 -5.39
N LEU A 79 1.26 5.37 -5.12
CA LEU A 79 1.70 6.54 -5.89
C LEU A 79 2.03 6.15 -7.34
N VAL A 80 1.72 7.02 -8.30
CA VAL A 80 2.19 6.88 -9.68
C VAL A 80 3.66 7.31 -9.74
N ASP A 81 4.58 6.37 -9.53
CA ASP A 81 6.03 6.59 -9.45
C ASP A 81 6.85 5.74 -10.45
N GLY A 82 6.16 4.84 -11.16
CA GLY A 82 6.74 3.87 -12.08
C GLY A 82 7.51 2.73 -11.40
N LEU A 83 7.40 2.57 -10.09
CA LEU A 83 8.08 1.51 -9.33
C LEU A 83 7.12 0.35 -9.07
N LEU A 84 7.56 -0.86 -9.49
CA LEU A 84 6.74 -2.07 -9.35
C LEU A 84 6.96 -2.68 -7.96
N GLY A 85 6.21 -2.18 -6.98
CA GLY A 85 6.09 -2.73 -5.63
C GLY A 85 5.02 -3.82 -5.51
N THR A 86 4.85 -4.35 -4.30
CA THR A 86 3.82 -5.36 -3.99
C THR A 86 2.41 -4.85 -4.22
N GLN A 87 2.13 -3.59 -3.84
CA GLN A 87 0.83 -2.95 -4.06
C GLN A 87 0.52 -2.82 -5.56
N SER A 88 1.42 -2.23 -6.34
CA SER A 88 1.23 -2.08 -7.80
C SER A 88 1.07 -3.44 -8.49
N PHE A 89 1.85 -4.45 -8.07
CA PHE A 89 1.74 -5.79 -8.63
C PHE A 89 0.37 -6.43 -8.36
N TYR A 90 -0.12 -6.34 -7.12
CA TYR A 90 -1.46 -6.80 -6.77
C TYR A 90 -2.55 -6.04 -7.54
N ALA A 91 -2.45 -4.71 -7.63
CA ALA A 91 -3.37 -3.88 -8.40
C ALA A 91 -3.46 -4.31 -9.87
N PHE A 92 -2.32 -4.68 -10.48
CA PHE A 92 -2.30 -5.18 -11.86
C PHE A 92 -3.00 -6.53 -12.02
N GLN A 93 -2.87 -7.42 -11.02
CA GLN A 93 -3.64 -8.67 -11.01
C GLN A 93 -5.14 -8.41 -10.92
N VAL A 94 -5.56 -7.46 -10.07
CA VAL A 94 -6.97 -7.04 -9.95
C VAL A 94 -7.47 -6.46 -11.28
N LEU A 95 -6.67 -5.63 -11.94
CA LEU A 95 -7.01 -5.04 -13.24
C LEU A 95 -7.21 -6.11 -14.32
N LEU A 96 -6.30 -7.10 -14.39
CA LEU A 96 -6.45 -8.23 -15.29
C LEU A 96 -7.71 -9.04 -15.00
N PHE A 97 -7.98 -9.31 -13.72
CA PHE A 97 -9.17 -10.05 -13.29
C PHE A 97 -10.46 -9.32 -13.69
N ILE A 98 -10.53 -7.99 -13.52
CA ILE A 98 -11.66 -7.18 -13.96
C ILE A 98 -11.82 -7.24 -15.48
N ALA A 99 -10.71 -7.18 -16.22
CA ALA A 99 -10.75 -7.26 -17.68
C ALA A 99 -11.29 -8.61 -18.18
N GLU A 100 -11.01 -9.70 -17.47
CA GLU A 100 -11.45 -11.04 -17.82
C GLU A 100 -12.89 -11.35 -17.35
N HIS A 101 -13.24 -10.95 -16.12
CA HIS A 101 -14.49 -11.36 -15.48
C HIS A 101 -15.54 -10.25 -15.37
N GLY A 102 -15.21 -9.01 -15.74
CA GLY A 102 -16.10 -7.85 -15.64
C GLY A 102 -16.41 -7.40 -14.21
N ARG A 103 -15.71 -7.95 -13.19
CA ARG A 103 -15.93 -7.65 -11.78
C ARG A 103 -14.61 -7.70 -10.98
N LYS A 104 -14.55 -7.00 -9.84
CA LYS A 104 -13.43 -7.11 -8.91
C LYS A 104 -13.34 -8.54 -8.33
N PRO A 105 -12.14 -9.05 -7.98
CA PRO A 105 -12.01 -10.28 -7.20
C PRO A 105 -12.84 -10.18 -5.92
N HIS A 106 -13.30 -11.33 -5.43
CA HIS A 106 -13.87 -11.38 -4.09
C HIS A 106 -12.81 -10.93 -3.08
N ALA A 107 -13.24 -10.21 -2.04
CA ALA A 107 -12.35 -9.85 -0.95
C ALA A 107 -11.79 -11.13 -0.32
N TRP A 108 -10.50 -11.15 0.01
CA TRP A 108 -9.87 -12.32 0.62
C TRP A 108 -10.44 -12.66 2.01
N ARG A 109 -11.16 -11.71 2.60
CA ARG A 109 -11.81 -11.82 3.90
C ARG A 109 -13.18 -11.16 3.83
N ASP A 110 -14.16 -11.81 4.42
CA ASP A 110 -15.47 -11.20 4.62
C ASP A 110 -15.31 -9.95 5.50
N HIS A 111 -15.93 -8.85 5.08
CA HIS A 111 -16.11 -7.70 5.95
C HIS A 111 -17.26 -8.01 6.90
N ILE A 112 -16.91 -8.27 8.14
CA ILE A 112 -17.88 -8.36 9.23
C ILE A 112 -17.88 -7.00 9.90
N ASP A 113 -19.02 -6.32 9.91
CA ASP A 113 -19.20 -5.10 10.71
C ASP A 113 -19.22 -5.48 12.18
N ILE A 114 -18.04 -5.45 12.80
CA ILE A 114 -17.90 -5.67 14.24
C ILE A 114 -18.19 -4.31 14.90
N PRO A 115 -19.19 -4.23 15.79
CA PRO A 115 -19.42 -3.02 16.56
C PRO A 115 -18.13 -2.58 17.26
N ASN A 116 -17.88 -1.27 17.29
CA ASN A 116 -16.73 -0.69 17.96
C ASN A 116 -17.15 -0.12 19.33
N PRO A 117 -17.36 -0.96 20.36
CA PRO A 117 -17.94 -0.52 21.64
C PRO A 117 -17.06 0.49 22.38
N ASN A 118 -15.76 0.51 22.08
CA ASN A 118 -14.80 1.41 22.70
C ASN A 118 -14.50 2.65 21.85
N ASN A 119 -15.19 2.80 20.71
CA ASN A 119 -15.03 3.92 19.78
C ASN A 119 -13.56 4.17 19.40
N TRP A 120 -12.79 3.09 19.16
CA TRP A 120 -11.43 3.17 18.66
C TRP A 120 -11.37 3.91 17.32
N PRO A 121 -10.28 4.63 17.02
CA PRO A 121 -10.16 5.36 15.77
C PRO A 121 -10.14 4.41 14.56
N GLY A 122 -10.53 4.92 13.40
CA GLY A 122 -10.29 4.23 12.13
C GLY A 122 -8.80 4.05 11.85
N ASP A 123 -8.48 3.21 10.86
CA ASP A 123 -7.11 2.83 10.50
C ASP A 123 -6.36 3.87 9.66
N SER A 124 -6.99 5.00 9.34
CA SER A 124 -6.32 6.07 8.58
C SER A 124 -5.23 6.75 9.43
N GLN A 125 -4.11 7.11 8.79
CA GLN A 125 -3.00 7.79 9.47
C GLN A 125 -3.47 9.04 10.23
N GLN A 126 -4.38 9.82 9.65
CA GLN A 126 -4.92 11.02 10.27
C GLN A 126 -5.72 10.67 11.54
N ALA A 127 -6.65 9.71 11.46
CA ALA A 127 -7.46 9.31 12.62
C ALA A 127 -6.60 8.73 13.75
N LEU A 128 -5.56 7.97 13.41
CA LEU A 128 -4.61 7.43 14.38
C LEU A 128 -3.79 8.53 15.06
N VAL A 129 -3.28 9.51 14.30
CA VAL A 129 -2.53 10.64 14.84
C VAL A 129 -3.41 11.54 15.71
N ASP A 130 -4.65 11.81 15.29
CA ASP A 130 -5.60 12.62 16.05
C ASP A 130 -5.97 11.95 17.38
N HIS A 131 -6.05 10.61 17.41
CA HIS A 131 -6.46 9.86 18.60
C HIS A 131 -5.29 9.49 19.53
N TYR A 132 -4.15 9.06 18.99
CA TYR A 132 -3.00 8.57 19.78
C TYR A 132 -1.82 9.56 19.85
N GLY A 133 -1.86 10.65 19.08
CA GLY A 133 -0.77 11.60 18.92
C GLY A 133 0.25 11.19 17.84
N ASP A 134 1.08 12.15 17.43
CA ASP A 134 2.07 12.00 16.36
C ASP A 134 3.34 11.26 16.86
N PRO A 135 3.64 10.05 16.34
CA PRO A 135 4.87 9.34 16.67
C PRO A 135 6.05 9.87 15.84
N GLY A 136 6.68 10.97 16.28
CA GLY A 136 8.05 11.30 15.85
C GLY A 136 8.33 12.71 15.31
N ARG A 137 7.42 13.69 15.42
CA ARG A 137 7.74 15.09 15.07
C ARG A 137 8.07 15.96 16.30
N ASN A 138 9.26 16.58 16.25
CA ASN A 138 9.69 17.77 17.00
C ASN A 138 9.14 17.91 18.43
N GLY A 139 9.49 16.98 19.33
CA GLY A 139 9.26 17.16 20.77
C GLY A 139 7.83 16.91 21.24
N THR A 140 6.91 16.47 20.37
CA THR A 140 5.59 16.01 20.77
C THR A 140 5.74 14.67 21.50
N LYS A 141 5.50 14.65 22.81
CA LYS A 141 5.53 13.42 23.60
C LYS A 141 4.22 12.68 23.36
N VAL A 142 4.27 11.58 22.62
CA VAL A 142 3.20 10.56 22.63
C VAL A 142 2.90 10.24 24.10
N PRO A 143 1.64 10.25 24.54
CA PRO A 143 1.29 10.10 25.94
C PRO A 143 1.47 8.64 26.39
N LEU A 144 2.71 8.32 26.77
CA LEU A 144 3.11 7.00 27.22
C LEU A 144 3.13 6.94 28.75
N LYS A 145 2.42 5.97 29.31
CA LYS A 145 2.44 5.64 30.74
C LYS A 145 3.34 4.43 30.96
N ARG A 146 4.18 4.50 31.99
CA ARG A 146 4.96 3.37 32.48
C ARG A 146 4.07 2.52 33.39
N ILE A 147 4.11 1.22 33.22
CA ILE A 147 3.39 0.25 34.04
C ILE A 147 4.36 -0.78 34.61
N ASP A 148 4.07 -1.22 35.82
CA ASP A 148 4.79 -2.30 36.48
C ASP A 148 4.22 -3.64 36.01
N LEU A 149 5.11 -4.58 35.71
CA LEU A 149 4.75 -5.93 35.31
C LEU A 149 4.61 -6.79 36.57
N PRO A 150 3.51 -7.56 36.73
CA PRO A 150 3.28 -8.35 37.93
C PRO A 150 4.22 -9.56 38.08
N TYR A 151 4.91 -9.92 37.00
CA TYR A 151 5.96 -10.94 36.98
C TYR A 151 7.13 -10.48 36.12
N VAL A 152 8.29 -11.13 36.25
CA VAL A 152 9.48 -10.77 35.47
C VAL A 152 9.32 -11.25 34.04
N HIS A 153 9.29 -10.31 33.10
CA HIS A 153 9.33 -10.61 31.67
C HIS A 153 10.78 -10.75 31.18
N ARG A 154 10.95 -11.42 30.04
CA ARG A 154 12.22 -11.53 29.31
C ARG A 154 11.98 -11.21 27.85
N LEU A 155 13.02 -10.69 27.17
CA LEU A 155 12.93 -10.45 25.74
C LEU A 155 12.97 -11.78 24.99
N SER A 156 12.16 -11.92 23.93
CA SER A 156 12.06 -13.17 23.16
C SER A 156 13.37 -13.56 22.47
N TRP A 157 14.18 -12.56 22.10
CA TRP A 157 15.47 -12.71 21.44
C TRP A 157 16.66 -12.66 22.40
N ASP A 158 16.47 -12.27 23.66
CA ASP A 158 17.47 -12.31 24.72
C ASP A 158 16.82 -12.65 26.07
N LYS A 159 16.85 -13.94 26.41
CA LYS A 159 16.27 -14.46 27.65
C LYS A 159 17.10 -14.09 28.89
N SER A 160 18.31 -13.53 28.75
CA SER A 160 19.09 -13.06 29.90
C SER A 160 18.58 -11.71 30.40
N SER A 161 18.00 -10.89 29.51
CA SER A 161 17.37 -9.63 29.84
C SER A 161 16.10 -9.83 30.67
N LYS A 162 16.02 -9.12 31.80
CA LYS A 162 14.87 -9.14 32.73
C LYS A 162 14.20 -7.77 32.74
N VAL A 163 12.91 -7.75 32.44
CA VAL A 163 12.09 -6.55 32.35
C VAL A 163 11.01 -6.62 33.42
N LYS A 164 10.94 -5.58 34.27
CA LYS A 164 9.92 -5.44 35.31
C LYS A 164 8.92 -4.33 35.02
N GLU A 165 9.17 -3.54 33.99
CA GLU A 165 8.36 -2.38 33.64
C GLU A 165 8.27 -2.26 32.12
N MET A 166 7.15 -1.77 31.62
CA MET A 166 7.01 -1.42 30.20
C MET A 166 6.31 -0.07 30.04
N LYS A 167 6.40 0.53 28.85
CA LYS A 167 5.62 1.71 28.48
C LYS A 167 4.56 1.33 27.46
N CYS A 168 3.39 1.91 27.60
CA CYS A 168 2.29 1.81 26.64
C CYS A 168 1.51 3.13 26.59
N HIS A 169 0.61 3.29 25.62
CA HIS A 169 -0.24 4.48 25.53
C HIS A 169 -1.14 4.59 26.78
N GLU A 170 -1.33 5.78 27.31
CA GLU A 170 -2.08 5.99 28.56
C GLU A 170 -3.52 5.42 28.50
N LEU A 171 -4.18 5.51 27.34
CA LEU A 171 -5.51 4.96 27.09
C LEU A 171 -5.64 3.46 27.36
N VAL A 172 -4.55 2.70 27.21
CA VAL A 172 -4.57 1.23 27.40
C VAL A 172 -3.86 0.79 28.67
N ALA A 173 -3.17 1.67 29.38
CA ALA A 173 -2.31 1.31 30.50
C ALA A 173 -3.06 0.56 31.61
N ASP A 174 -4.23 1.06 31.99
CA ASP A 174 -5.04 0.43 33.04
C ASP A 174 -5.64 -0.90 32.55
N SER A 175 -5.99 -1.00 31.26
CA SER A 175 -6.46 -2.25 30.67
C SER A 175 -5.36 -3.32 30.66
N VAL A 176 -4.14 -2.95 30.27
CA VAL A 176 -2.98 -3.84 30.29
C VAL A 176 -2.68 -4.29 31.71
N GLY A 177 -2.69 -3.38 32.69
CA GLY A 177 -2.48 -3.71 34.10
C GLY A 177 -3.49 -4.74 34.61
N ARG A 178 -4.78 -4.57 34.29
CA ARG A 178 -5.83 -5.55 34.65
C ARG A 178 -5.63 -6.91 33.98
N CYS A 179 -5.30 -6.94 32.69
CA CYS A 179 -5.09 -8.20 31.98
C CYS A 179 -3.90 -8.98 32.53
N LEU A 180 -2.80 -8.30 32.84
CA LEU A 180 -1.59 -8.93 33.34
C LEU A 180 -1.71 -9.41 34.80
N THR A 181 -2.61 -8.83 35.59
CA THR A 181 -2.82 -9.19 37.00
C THR A 181 -3.90 -10.25 37.23
N LYS A 182 -4.75 -10.53 36.24
CA LYS A 182 -5.83 -11.54 36.31
C LYS A 182 -5.45 -12.91 35.74
N VAL A 183 -4.15 -13.20 35.62
CA VAL A 183 -3.62 -14.47 35.08
C VAL A 183 -3.66 -15.57 36.13
#